data_AF-A0A2L2TRA7-F1
#
_entry.id   AF-A0A2L2TRA7-F1
#
_cell.length_a   1.000
_cell.length_b   1.000
_cell.length_c   1.000
_cell.angle_alpha   90.00
_cell.angle_beta   90.00
_cell.angle_gamma   90.00
#
_symmetry.space_group_name_H-M   'P 1'
#
loop_
_entity.id
_entity.type
_entity.pdbx_description
1 polymer ?
#
loop_
_entity_poly.entity_id
_entity_poly.type
_entity_poly.pdbx_seq_one_letter_code
_entity_poly.pdbx_strand_id
1 'polypeptide(L)'
;MDPTVHPIVSGNKGIRKLQEEVTRIRLLLPGPVPRNCPIVLGAIHPTIDVQVPGFSGWGRPLLGTVNYFGGFEDLPLILSQLGYIVIVVRIGPISTNKERACEIFAQLTNAGRENLEANTNRGFIPARANGTPIPAEVDRALIPVDFGLMHPAPNPNLVMAAETLQAVIYDTPGNRLPADWKWGVNNRVNFICHSQGGTTIRYLIELLSGARSDLDLPQFLDTNRQSWVKSVVTLGTPHRGTTVTDVVNLSGQNAIDAMPHLSSQQDVLPHNRLDPLIDFITSCSFDRRQDRIYDLHLDHWGFFRDGDETYQAMRARIAPTVTAWWTGRHNGLYDNSLRGISDLDIFAPEPSPNTYYFTMSFCATRPFPNDTLTAQDINEFLALLPVNQFWNLGGVWGHVAASLTQVGTQLGVLPSLNAALTWLTDVANRHLRAMQYFSQIPRPGSQIPRQDMLPLIMYPAYAMGGLGVTLSGIPLQEFQRNDGIVNTRSMDGPSTTVVNYGSFADSLAAYAPVDLQGIYWNLGTNVTIDHADQIGVFTDHSTYLEVQAMYMLFAELGDRLP
;
A
#
# COMPACT_ATOMS: atom_id res chain seq x y z
N MET A 1 22.24 -2.55 16.57
CA MET A 1 21.03 -2.85 17.35
C MET A 1 20.88 -4.37 17.42
N ASP A 2 20.49 -4.94 18.56
CA ASP A 2 20.02 -6.33 18.61
C ASP A 2 18.48 -6.32 18.63
N PRO A 3 17.81 -6.83 17.58
CA PRO A 3 16.38 -6.69 17.45
C PRO A 3 15.61 -7.63 18.39
N THR A 4 16.26 -8.63 18.98
CA THR A 4 15.60 -9.58 19.91
C THR A 4 15.49 -9.08 21.34
N VAL A 5 16.22 -8.01 21.67
CA VAL A 5 16.16 -7.36 23.00
C VAL A 5 15.83 -5.87 22.90
N HIS A 6 15.59 -5.36 21.68
CA HIS A 6 15.17 -3.98 21.49
C HIS A 6 13.80 -3.74 22.18
N PRO A 7 13.65 -2.70 23.00
CA PRO A 7 12.37 -2.38 23.63
C PRO A 7 11.31 -2.02 22.59
N ILE A 8 10.16 -2.67 22.66
CA ILE A 8 9.01 -2.43 21.76
C ILE A 8 7.85 -1.88 22.59
N VAL A 9 7.23 -0.80 22.13
CA VAL A 9 6.09 -0.17 22.80
C VAL A 9 4.95 -1.17 22.99
N SER A 10 4.26 -1.07 24.13
CA SER A 10 3.26 -2.05 24.54
C SER A 10 2.02 -2.14 23.63
N GLY A 11 1.82 -1.16 22.77
CA GLY A 11 0.81 -1.18 21.72
C GLY A 11 1.18 -2.08 20.52
N ASN A 12 2.47 -2.30 20.27
CA ASN A 12 2.97 -2.99 19.08
C ASN A 12 3.06 -4.50 19.32
N LYS A 13 1.89 -5.11 19.49
CA LYS A 13 1.74 -6.56 19.74
C LYS A 13 2.30 -7.40 18.59
N GLY A 14 2.18 -6.93 17.36
CA GLY A 14 2.73 -7.58 16.17
C GLY A 14 4.24 -7.76 16.26
N ILE A 15 4.96 -6.67 16.51
CA ILE A 15 6.43 -6.68 16.56
C ILE A 15 6.92 -7.51 17.77
N ARG A 16 6.25 -7.42 18.93
CA ARG A 16 6.61 -8.27 20.09
C ARG A 16 6.38 -9.74 19.83
N LYS A 17 5.25 -10.13 19.24
CA LYS A 17 5.01 -11.52 18.86
C LYS A 17 6.09 -12.00 17.89
N LEU A 18 6.43 -11.21 16.87
CA LEU A 18 7.54 -11.52 15.96
C LEU A 18 8.88 -11.72 16.72
N GLN A 19 9.18 -10.85 17.68
CA GLN A 19 10.37 -10.95 18.53
C GLN A 19 10.39 -12.26 19.33
N GLU A 20 9.25 -12.65 19.91
CA GLU A 20 9.07 -13.91 20.63
C GLU A 20 9.21 -15.13 19.70
N GLU A 21 8.54 -15.13 18.54
CA GLU A 21 8.61 -16.19 17.52
C GLU A 21 10.06 -16.43 17.07
N VAL A 22 10.77 -15.38 16.66
CA VAL A 22 12.16 -15.48 16.20
C VAL A 22 13.07 -15.97 17.32
N THR A 23 12.89 -15.47 18.55
CA THR A 23 13.68 -15.92 19.71
C THR A 23 13.48 -17.41 19.98
N ARG A 24 12.25 -17.92 19.84
CA ARG A 24 11.96 -19.34 20.02
C ARG A 24 12.47 -20.19 18.87
N ILE A 25 12.32 -19.74 17.62
CA ILE A 25 12.83 -20.43 16.44
C ILE A 25 14.36 -20.54 16.50
N ARG A 26 15.07 -19.52 17.00
CA ARG A 26 16.52 -19.58 17.27
C ARG A 26 16.91 -20.76 18.18
N LEU A 27 16.07 -21.08 19.18
CA LEU A 27 16.30 -22.20 20.09
C LEU A 27 15.99 -23.55 19.43
N LEU A 28 14.96 -23.61 18.60
CA LEU A 28 14.54 -24.83 17.90
C LEU A 28 15.48 -25.21 16.75
N LEU A 29 15.99 -24.20 16.05
CA LEU A 29 16.89 -24.35 14.90
C LEU A 29 18.22 -23.63 15.20
N PRO A 30 19.05 -24.19 16.11
CA PRO A 30 20.29 -23.55 16.53
C PRO A 30 21.31 -23.53 15.40
N GLY A 31 22.16 -22.51 15.39
CA GLY A 31 23.22 -22.35 14.40
C GLY A 31 23.28 -20.93 13.82
N PRO A 32 24.32 -20.65 13.01
CA PRO A 32 24.44 -19.38 12.31
C PRO A 32 23.30 -19.21 11.30
N VAL A 33 22.83 -17.98 11.13
CA VAL A 33 21.82 -17.65 10.12
C VAL A 33 22.46 -17.78 8.72
N PRO A 34 21.91 -18.59 7.80
CA PRO A 34 22.57 -18.91 6.53
C PRO A 34 22.79 -17.72 5.58
N ARG A 35 21.87 -16.76 5.51
CA ARG A 35 21.94 -15.55 4.65
C ARG A 35 22.10 -15.85 3.16
N ASN A 36 21.62 -17.01 2.73
CA ASN A 36 21.74 -17.49 1.36
C ASN A 36 20.45 -17.32 0.54
N CYS A 37 19.32 -17.01 1.19
CA CYS A 37 18.03 -16.82 0.54
C CYS A 37 17.75 -15.31 0.40
N PRO A 38 17.84 -14.73 -0.81
CA PRO A 38 17.65 -13.29 -0.98
C PRO A 38 16.29 -12.81 -0.47
N ILE A 39 16.30 -11.64 0.15
CA ILE A 39 15.10 -10.93 0.59
C ILE A 39 14.66 -10.03 -0.56
N VAL A 40 13.45 -10.24 -1.06
CA VAL A 40 12.84 -9.38 -2.06
C VAL A 40 11.90 -8.40 -1.37
N LEU A 41 12.22 -7.11 -1.44
CA LEU A 41 11.37 -6.06 -0.91
C LEU A 41 10.40 -5.60 -1.99
N GLY A 42 9.14 -6.02 -1.84
CA GLY A 42 8.04 -5.61 -2.69
C GLY A 42 7.52 -4.24 -2.26
N ALA A 43 8.02 -3.18 -2.89
CA ALA A 43 7.46 -1.85 -2.72
C ALA A 43 6.02 -1.79 -3.27
N ILE A 44 5.24 -0.83 -2.78
CA ILE A 44 4.11 -0.12 -3.39
C ILE A 44 2.94 0.11 -2.42
N HIS A 45 2.56 1.38 -2.31
CA HIS A 45 1.42 1.95 -1.60
C HIS A 45 0.18 2.12 -2.52
N PRO A 46 -1.07 2.00 -2.04
CA PRO A 46 -2.31 2.22 -2.77
C PRO A 46 -2.58 3.72 -2.95
N THR A 47 -3.11 4.14 -4.09
CA THR A 47 -3.39 5.54 -4.40
C THR A 47 -4.45 6.15 -3.49
N ILE A 48 -4.07 7.20 -2.76
CA ILE A 48 -4.97 8.28 -2.37
C ILE A 48 -4.17 9.54 -2.54
N ASP A 49 -4.17 10.12 -3.74
CA ASP A 49 -3.78 11.53 -3.91
C ASP A 49 -3.96 12.02 -5.34
N VAL A 50 -5.23 12.09 -5.76
CA VAL A 50 -5.64 12.81 -6.98
C VAL A 50 -6.17 14.22 -6.65
N GLN A 51 -6.41 14.54 -5.36
CA GLN A 51 -6.85 15.89 -4.93
C GLN A 51 -5.85 16.63 -4.03
N VAL A 52 -4.84 15.92 -3.52
CA VAL A 52 -3.60 16.47 -2.95
C VAL A 52 -2.48 15.65 -3.63
N PRO A 53 -1.30 16.17 -3.99
CA PRO A 53 -0.22 15.35 -4.55
C PRO A 53 0.67 14.78 -3.43
N GLY A 54 0.75 13.45 -3.28
CA GLY A 54 1.60 12.85 -2.24
C GLY A 54 1.48 11.34 -2.00
N PHE A 55 2.52 10.62 -2.42
CA PHE A 55 3.01 9.34 -1.87
C PHE A 55 2.24 8.03 -2.17
N SER A 56 2.26 7.63 -3.44
CA SER A 56 2.28 6.22 -3.89
C SER A 56 3.72 5.68 -3.89
N GLY A 57 3.97 4.36 -3.95
CA GLY A 57 5.33 3.81 -3.81
C GLY A 57 6.30 4.18 -4.95
N TRP A 58 7.61 4.18 -4.70
CA TRP A 58 8.63 4.52 -5.70
C TRP A 58 9.76 3.50 -5.75
N GLY A 59 10.26 3.28 -6.97
CA GLY A 59 11.45 2.47 -7.20
C GLY A 59 12.78 3.23 -7.08
N ARG A 60 12.79 4.55 -6.85
CA ARG A 60 14.01 5.39 -6.65
C ARG A 60 13.73 6.41 -5.56
N PRO A 61 14.71 6.84 -4.74
CA PRO A 61 14.47 7.79 -3.67
C PRO A 61 13.72 9.02 -4.18
N LEU A 62 12.55 9.31 -3.61
CA LEU A 62 11.75 10.45 -4.01
C LEU A 62 12.50 11.74 -3.69
N LEU A 63 12.51 12.68 -4.64
CA LEU A 63 13.32 13.90 -4.59
C LEU A 63 14.84 13.64 -4.38
N GLY A 64 15.29 12.40 -4.63
CA GLY A 64 16.67 11.97 -4.44
C GLY A 64 17.06 11.64 -2.99
N THR A 65 16.15 11.74 -2.02
CA THR A 65 16.50 11.62 -0.59
C THR A 65 15.56 10.74 0.24
N VAL A 66 14.33 10.50 -0.20
CA VAL A 66 13.35 9.73 0.57
C VAL A 66 13.22 8.34 -0.02
N ASN A 67 13.80 7.33 0.62
CA ASN A 67 13.63 5.91 0.28
C ASN A 67 12.23 5.42 0.60
N TYR A 68 11.71 4.49 -0.21
CA TYR A 68 10.43 3.87 0.09
C TYR A 68 10.56 2.98 1.33
N PHE A 69 11.55 2.09 1.34
CA PHE A 69 11.93 1.32 2.53
C PHE A 69 13.02 2.08 3.31
N GLY A 70 12.59 2.93 4.23
CA GLY A 70 13.46 3.60 5.20
C GLY A 70 13.28 5.11 5.31
N GLY A 71 12.44 5.73 4.46
CA GLY A 71 12.28 7.19 4.49
C GLY A 71 13.61 7.91 4.31
N PHE A 72 14.05 8.67 5.31
CA PHE A 72 15.36 9.34 5.28
C PHE A 72 16.55 8.42 5.57
N GLU A 73 16.28 7.18 5.97
CA GLU A 73 17.23 6.10 6.18
C GLU A 73 17.10 5.05 5.05
N ASP A 74 17.92 4.00 5.06
CA ASP A 74 17.91 2.94 4.03
C ASP A 74 17.82 1.55 4.68
N LEU A 75 16.60 1.02 4.82
CA LEU A 75 16.34 -0.32 5.37
C LEU A 75 17.01 -1.43 4.54
N PRO A 76 16.95 -1.45 3.19
CA PRO A 76 17.71 -2.40 2.38
C PRO A 76 19.21 -2.40 2.70
N LEU A 77 19.82 -1.21 2.84
CA LEU A 77 21.23 -1.07 3.19
C LEU A 77 21.52 -1.61 4.60
N ILE A 78 20.67 -1.30 5.58
CA ILE A 78 20.81 -1.82 6.95
C ILE A 78 20.79 -3.36 6.95
N LEU A 79 19.83 -3.98 6.24
CA LEU A 79 19.76 -5.43 6.10
C LEU A 79 20.99 -5.99 5.38
N SER A 80 21.46 -5.32 4.33
CA SER A 80 22.65 -5.74 3.60
C SER A 80 23.92 -5.69 4.44
N GLN A 81 24.08 -4.66 5.28
CA GLN A 81 25.19 -4.55 6.23
C GLN A 81 25.16 -5.64 7.31
N LEU A 82 24.00 -6.24 7.58
CA LEU A 82 23.87 -7.43 8.43
C LEU A 82 24.21 -8.74 7.69
N GLY A 83 24.55 -8.66 6.41
CA GLY A 83 24.99 -9.76 5.57
C GLY A 83 23.88 -10.40 4.74
N TYR A 84 22.67 -9.84 4.70
CA TYR A 84 21.61 -10.34 3.82
C TYR A 84 21.79 -9.84 2.39
N ILE A 85 21.40 -10.64 1.41
CA ILE A 85 21.22 -10.15 0.04
C ILE A 85 19.80 -9.60 -0.06
N VAL A 86 19.66 -8.33 -0.45
CA VAL A 86 18.35 -7.68 -0.59
C VAL A 86 18.16 -7.24 -2.03
N ILE A 87 17.04 -7.63 -2.62
CA ILE A 87 16.62 -7.28 -3.97
C ILE A 87 15.41 -6.37 -3.84
N VAL A 88 15.52 -5.11 -4.27
CA VAL A 88 14.42 -4.16 -4.28
C VAL A 88 13.82 -4.16 -5.68
N VAL A 89 12.57 -4.62 -5.81
CA VAL A 89 11.87 -4.60 -7.09
C VAL A 89 11.25 -3.22 -7.35
N ARG A 90 11.36 -2.75 -8.59
CA ARG A 90 10.83 -1.46 -9.06
C ARG A 90 9.59 -1.72 -9.89
N ILE A 91 8.41 -1.55 -9.32
CA ILE A 91 7.15 -1.95 -9.93
C ILE A 91 6.15 -0.80 -10.04
N GLY A 92 5.22 -0.91 -10.98
CA GLY A 92 4.25 0.12 -11.31
C GLY A 92 3.35 0.48 -10.12
N PRO A 93 3.44 1.71 -9.59
CA PRO A 93 2.79 2.09 -8.33
C PRO A 93 1.27 2.03 -8.37
N ILE A 94 0.70 2.21 -9.56
CA ILE A 94 -0.75 2.30 -9.76
C ILE A 94 -1.25 1.29 -10.80
N SER A 95 -0.39 0.34 -11.18
CA SER A 95 -0.69 -0.76 -12.10
C SER A 95 -1.44 -1.90 -11.40
N THR A 96 -2.04 -2.77 -12.20
CA THR A 96 -2.71 -3.99 -11.71
C THR A 96 -1.72 -4.96 -11.07
N ASN A 97 -2.23 -5.86 -10.21
CA ASN A 97 -1.49 -6.99 -9.68
C ASN A 97 -0.94 -7.89 -10.80
N LYS A 98 -1.65 -8.03 -11.94
CA LYS A 98 -1.18 -8.77 -13.11
C LYS A 98 0.08 -8.14 -13.70
N GLU A 99 0.03 -6.84 -14.03
CA GLU A 99 1.17 -6.11 -14.59
C GLU A 99 2.36 -6.18 -13.63
N ARG A 100 2.13 -5.86 -12.35
CA ARG A 100 3.18 -5.86 -11.33
C ARG A 100 3.80 -7.25 -11.13
N ALA A 101 3.00 -8.32 -11.15
CA ALA A 101 3.53 -9.69 -11.07
C ALA A 101 4.43 -10.01 -12.27
N CYS A 102 4.08 -9.56 -13.48
CA CYS A 102 4.92 -9.72 -14.67
C CYS A 102 6.23 -8.93 -14.55
N GLU A 103 6.20 -7.71 -14.03
CA GLU A 103 7.40 -6.91 -13.78
C GLU A 103 8.34 -7.55 -12.74
N ILE A 104 7.80 -8.03 -11.61
CA ILE A 104 8.58 -8.77 -10.60
C ILE A 104 9.22 -9.99 -11.22
N PHE A 105 8.45 -10.76 -11.99
CA PHE A 105 8.96 -11.96 -12.65
C PHE A 105 10.10 -11.65 -13.61
N ALA A 106 9.98 -10.59 -14.43
CA ALA A 106 11.04 -10.13 -15.33
C ALA A 106 12.29 -9.70 -14.57
N GLN A 107 12.13 -8.93 -13.49
CA GLN A 107 13.24 -8.45 -12.66
C GLN A 107 13.98 -9.61 -11.96
N LEU A 108 13.27 -10.51 -11.29
CA LEU A 108 13.90 -11.65 -10.61
C LEU A 108 14.54 -12.64 -11.59
N THR A 109 13.98 -12.82 -12.78
CA THR A 109 14.60 -13.70 -13.80
C THR A 109 15.91 -13.12 -14.37
N ASN A 110 16.09 -11.80 -14.30
CA ASN A 110 17.28 -11.12 -14.82
C ASN A 110 18.30 -10.68 -13.74
N ALA A 111 17.96 -10.74 -12.45
CA ALA A 111 18.80 -10.18 -11.37
C ALA A 111 20.25 -10.70 -11.33
N GLY A 112 20.52 -11.96 -11.68
CA GLY A 112 21.90 -12.46 -11.73
C GLY A 112 22.74 -11.85 -12.84
N ARG A 113 22.14 -11.54 -14.00
CA ARG A 113 22.82 -10.97 -15.17
C ARG A 113 23.34 -9.55 -14.93
N GLU A 114 22.79 -8.85 -13.94
CA GLU A 114 23.16 -7.49 -13.51
C GLU A 114 24.59 -7.42 -12.95
N ASN A 115 25.21 -8.57 -12.68
CA ASN A 115 26.52 -8.67 -12.03
C ASN A 115 27.72 -8.61 -13.00
N LEU A 116 27.47 -8.57 -14.31
CA LEU A 116 28.53 -8.59 -15.34
C LEU A 116 29.02 -7.19 -15.73
N GLU A 117 28.32 -6.11 -15.36
CA GLU A 117 28.65 -4.73 -15.75
C GLU A 117 28.68 -3.76 -14.54
N ALA A 118 29.90 -3.37 -14.13
CA ALA A 118 30.28 -2.16 -13.37
C ALA A 118 30.08 -2.02 -11.82
N ASN A 119 31.23 -1.84 -11.15
CA ASN A 119 31.55 -0.97 -9.99
C ASN A 119 30.99 -1.22 -8.56
N THR A 120 31.81 -0.80 -7.59
CA THR A 120 31.90 -1.24 -6.20
C THR A 120 30.82 -0.72 -5.22
N ASN A 121 29.78 -0.04 -5.70
CA ASN A 121 28.73 0.55 -4.85
C ASN A 121 27.35 0.04 -5.29
N ARG A 122 26.79 -0.88 -4.50
CA ARG A 122 25.50 -1.55 -4.73
C ARG A 122 24.42 -0.94 -3.82
N GLY A 123 23.21 -0.75 -4.37
CA GLY A 123 22.13 0.05 -3.77
C GLY A 123 21.81 1.32 -4.57
N PHE A 124 20.81 2.11 -4.15
CA PHE A 124 20.56 3.42 -4.76
C PHE A 124 21.79 4.32 -4.53
N ILE A 125 22.51 4.68 -5.61
CA ILE A 125 23.72 5.49 -5.52
C ILE A 125 23.33 6.87 -4.95
N PRO A 126 23.75 7.26 -3.73
CA PRO A 126 23.56 8.64 -3.30
C PRO A 126 24.37 9.56 -4.20
N ALA A 127 23.85 10.74 -4.52
CA ALA A 127 24.63 11.80 -5.14
C ALA A 127 25.95 11.94 -4.37
N ARG A 128 27.09 11.77 -5.04
CA ARG A 128 28.40 11.86 -4.39
C ARG A 128 28.49 13.19 -3.64
N ALA A 129 29.05 13.18 -2.43
CA ALA A 129 29.25 14.35 -1.57
C ALA A 129 30.00 15.54 -2.23
N ASN A 130 30.52 15.35 -3.44
CA ASN A 130 31.37 16.30 -4.15
C ASN A 130 30.68 16.95 -5.37
N GLY A 131 29.37 16.78 -5.54
CA GLY A 131 28.62 17.45 -6.62
C GLY A 131 28.94 16.98 -8.05
N THR A 132 29.74 15.92 -8.22
CA THR A 132 29.96 15.30 -9.52
C THR A 132 28.72 14.49 -9.94
N PRO A 133 28.16 14.70 -11.14
CA PRO A 133 27.03 13.93 -11.64
C PRO A 133 27.34 12.43 -11.63
N ILE A 134 26.38 11.63 -11.15
CA ILE A 134 26.42 10.17 -11.32
C ILE A 134 26.31 9.91 -12.83
N PRO A 135 27.23 9.13 -13.44
CA PRO A 135 27.08 8.75 -14.84
C PRO A 135 25.72 8.09 -15.05
N ALA A 136 24.97 8.54 -16.05
CA ALA A 136 23.61 8.08 -16.30
C ALA A 136 23.51 6.57 -16.61
N GLU A 137 24.63 5.89 -16.85
CA GLU A 137 24.67 4.54 -17.41
C GLU A 137 24.61 3.40 -16.39
N VAL A 138 24.79 3.64 -15.07
CA VAL A 138 25.05 2.54 -14.10
C VAL A 138 23.80 2.05 -13.32
N ASP A 139 22.65 2.72 -13.40
CA ASP A 139 21.46 2.45 -12.55
C ASP A 139 20.15 2.23 -13.37
N ARG A 140 20.27 2.11 -14.70
CA ARG A 140 19.19 2.49 -15.62
C ARG A 140 18.85 1.48 -16.73
N ALA A 141 19.27 0.22 -16.62
CA ALA A 141 18.92 -0.74 -17.65
C ALA A 141 17.41 -1.10 -17.58
N LEU A 142 16.69 -0.75 -18.63
CA LEU A 142 15.36 -1.26 -18.91
C LEU A 142 15.49 -2.72 -19.38
N ILE A 143 14.57 -3.56 -18.93
CA ILE A 143 14.48 -4.96 -19.35
C ILE A 143 13.10 -5.23 -19.95
N PRO A 144 13.00 -6.11 -20.96
CA PRO A 144 11.73 -6.51 -21.51
C PRO A 144 10.81 -7.12 -20.43
N VAL A 145 9.52 -6.79 -20.49
CA VAL A 145 8.46 -7.40 -19.67
C VAL A 145 7.32 -7.85 -20.58
N ASP A 146 6.79 -9.04 -20.32
CA ASP A 146 5.68 -9.60 -21.07
C ASP A 146 4.39 -9.48 -20.25
N PHE A 147 3.44 -8.66 -20.70
CA PHE A 147 2.13 -8.49 -20.08
C PHE A 147 1.01 -9.35 -20.74
N GLY A 148 1.37 -10.13 -21.77
CA GLY A 148 0.46 -10.88 -22.63
C GLY A 148 -0.11 -10.05 -23.78
N LEU A 149 -0.43 -10.69 -24.90
CA LEU A 149 -0.93 -10.01 -26.11
C LEU A 149 -2.39 -9.58 -25.97
N MET A 150 -3.15 -10.23 -25.09
CA MET A 150 -4.53 -9.87 -24.73
C MET A 150 -4.62 -8.72 -23.71
N HIS A 151 -3.56 -7.92 -23.56
CA HIS A 151 -3.56 -6.77 -22.65
C HIS A 151 -4.56 -5.68 -23.12
N PRO A 152 -5.33 -5.04 -22.22
CA PRO A 152 -6.38 -4.06 -22.56
C PRO A 152 -5.86 -2.69 -23.04
N ALA A 153 -4.55 -2.47 -23.05
CA ALA A 153 -3.98 -1.21 -23.51
C ALA A 153 -4.29 -0.98 -25.02
N PRO A 154 -4.53 0.27 -25.44
CA PRO A 154 -5.06 0.55 -26.77
C PRO A 154 -4.08 0.27 -27.92
N ASN A 155 -2.78 0.10 -27.64
CA ASN A 155 -1.75 -0.13 -28.65
C ASN A 155 -0.97 -1.43 -28.36
N PRO A 156 -1.29 -2.54 -29.05
CA PRO A 156 -0.62 -3.82 -28.86
C PRO A 156 0.90 -3.78 -29.12
N ASN A 157 1.38 -2.92 -30.02
CA ASN A 157 2.82 -2.82 -30.30
C ASN A 157 3.59 -2.26 -29.09
N LEU A 158 2.97 -1.34 -28.33
CA LEU A 158 3.58 -0.83 -27.08
C LEU A 158 3.59 -1.90 -25.98
N VAL A 159 2.59 -2.77 -25.95
CA VAL A 159 2.55 -3.92 -25.02
C VAL A 159 3.64 -4.94 -25.38
N MET A 160 3.80 -5.26 -26.66
CA MET A 160 4.85 -6.18 -27.12
C MET A 160 6.27 -5.64 -26.89
N ALA A 161 6.42 -4.32 -26.92
CA ALA A 161 7.69 -3.63 -26.66
C ALA A 161 7.80 -3.14 -25.20
N ALA A 162 6.95 -3.65 -24.29
CA ALA A 162 6.94 -3.18 -22.92
C ALA A 162 8.26 -3.48 -22.20
N GLU A 163 8.70 -2.52 -21.40
CA GLU A 163 9.91 -2.63 -20.60
C GLU A 163 9.62 -2.21 -19.17
N THR A 164 10.35 -2.79 -18.23
CA THR A 164 10.37 -2.37 -16.81
C THR A 164 11.79 -2.08 -16.38
N LEU A 165 11.95 -1.34 -15.29
CA LEU A 165 13.25 -1.13 -14.69
C LEU A 165 13.77 -2.44 -14.08
N GLN A 166 15.07 -2.70 -14.17
CA GLN A 166 15.72 -3.82 -13.46
C GLN A 166 15.51 -3.77 -11.95
N ALA A 167 15.87 -4.82 -11.20
CA ALA A 167 15.85 -4.70 -9.74
C ALA A 167 17.03 -3.84 -9.26
N VAL A 168 17.00 -3.43 -7.99
CA VAL A 168 18.18 -2.86 -7.31
C VAL A 168 18.69 -3.85 -6.29
N ILE A 169 19.93 -4.27 -6.43
CA ILE A 169 20.56 -5.27 -5.55
C ILE A 169 21.40 -4.56 -4.50
N TYR A 170 21.15 -4.92 -3.25
CA TYR A 170 21.93 -4.55 -2.07
C TYR A 170 22.61 -5.80 -1.53
N ASP A 171 23.94 -5.85 -1.64
CA ASP A 171 24.74 -6.92 -1.09
C ASP A 171 26.13 -6.39 -0.67
N THR A 172 26.95 -7.26 -0.07
CA THR A 172 28.27 -6.86 0.43
C THR A 172 29.37 -7.73 -0.16
N PRO A 173 30.64 -7.29 -0.15
CA PRO A 173 31.76 -8.15 -0.55
C PRO A 173 31.82 -9.49 0.21
N GLY A 174 31.28 -9.56 1.44
CA GLY A 174 31.23 -10.77 2.24
C GLY A 174 30.09 -11.74 1.87
N ASN A 175 29.06 -11.26 1.17
CA ASN A 175 27.95 -12.07 0.68
C ASN A 175 27.32 -11.38 -0.54
N ARG A 176 27.73 -11.77 -1.75
CA ARG A 176 27.24 -11.19 -3.00
C ARG A 176 26.21 -12.10 -3.66
N LEU A 177 25.23 -11.52 -4.32
CA LEU A 177 24.44 -12.26 -5.29
C LEU A 177 25.40 -12.78 -6.39
N PRO A 178 25.39 -14.06 -6.78
CA PRO A 178 26.23 -14.59 -7.86
C PRO A 178 25.87 -14.03 -9.24
N ALA A 179 26.83 -13.97 -10.17
CA ALA A 179 26.60 -13.44 -11.53
C ALA A 179 25.81 -14.39 -12.43
N ASP A 180 25.84 -15.67 -12.09
CA ASP A 180 25.07 -16.74 -12.71
C ASP A 180 23.81 -17.07 -11.90
N TRP A 181 23.45 -16.23 -10.91
CA TRP A 181 22.26 -16.44 -10.11
C TRP A 181 21.02 -16.47 -11.00
N LYS A 182 20.22 -17.52 -10.83
CA LYS A 182 18.94 -17.70 -11.53
C LYS A 182 17.89 -18.00 -10.49
N TRP A 183 16.84 -17.20 -10.45
CA TRP A 183 15.69 -17.48 -9.61
C TRP A 183 15.13 -18.87 -9.92
N GLY A 184 14.94 -19.69 -8.89
CA GLY A 184 14.59 -21.09 -9.07
C GLY A 184 14.48 -21.87 -7.76
N VAL A 185 14.18 -23.17 -7.86
CA VAL A 185 13.99 -24.05 -6.69
C VAL A 185 15.24 -24.15 -5.78
N ASN A 186 16.43 -24.01 -6.37
CA ASN A 186 17.71 -24.00 -5.65
C ASN A 186 18.10 -22.61 -5.14
N ASN A 187 17.44 -21.57 -5.65
CA ASN A 187 17.70 -20.15 -5.40
C ASN A 187 16.36 -19.45 -5.10
N ARG A 188 15.71 -19.88 -4.01
CA ARG A 188 14.41 -19.34 -3.61
C ARG A 188 14.56 -17.93 -3.05
N VAL A 189 13.44 -17.23 -2.90
CA VAL A 189 13.41 -15.88 -2.31
C VAL A 189 12.42 -15.79 -1.15
N ASN A 190 12.69 -14.87 -0.23
CA ASN A 190 11.78 -14.44 0.82
C ASN A 190 11.21 -13.07 0.48
N PHE A 191 9.89 -12.92 0.34
CA PHE A 191 9.27 -11.62 0.10
C PHE A 191 8.93 -10.92 1.42
N ILE A 192 9.23 -9.62 1.49
CA ILE A 192 8.62 -8.71 2.46
C ILE A 192 7.86 -7.66 1.67
N CYS A 193 6.55 -7.67 1.82
CA CYS A 193 5.63 -6.86 1.03
C CYS A 193 4.95 -5.82 1.90
N HIS A 194 4.89 -4.58 1.41
CA HIS A 194 4.05 -3.55 1.98
C HIS A 194 2.79 -3.36 1.12
N SER A 195 1.65 -3.16 1.77
CA SER A 195 0.39 -2.76 1.16
C SER A 195 -0.02 -3.62 -0.04
N GLN A 196 -0.33 -3.06 -1.22
CA GLN A 196 -0.70 -3.84 -2.42
C GLN A 196 0.39 -4.85 -2.84
N GLY A 197 1.65 -4.68 -2.42
CA GLY A 197 2.70 -5.68 -2.66
C GLY A 197 2.29 -7.10 -2.22
N GLY A 198 1.53 -7.24 -1.14
CA GLY A 198 1.07 -8.55 -0.67
C GLY A 198 0.06 -9.22 -1.60
N THR A 199 -0.90 -8.46 -2.15
CA THR A 199 -1.87 -8.98 -3.12
C THR A 199 -1.24 -9.22 -4.49
N THR A 200 -0.21 -8.43 -4.86
CA THR A 200 0.63 -8.70 -6.04
C THR A 200 1.37 -10.03 -5.92
N ILE A 201 2.03 -10.31 -4.79
CA ILE A 201 2.75 -11.58 -4.62
C ILE A 201 1.81 -12.77 -4.57
N ARG A 202 0.60 -12.62 -3.99
CA ARG A 202 -0.46 -13.64 -4.09
C ARG A 202 -0.81 -13.93 -5.56
N TYR A 203 -0.99 -12.89 -6.39
CA TYR A 203 -1.24 -13.04 -7.83
C TYR A 203 -0.06 -13.73 -8.54
N LEU A 204 1.17 -13.32 -8.24
CA LEU A 204 2.38 -13.92 -8.82
C LEU A 204 2.50 -15.40 -8.47
N ILE A 205 2.27 -15.80 -7.21
CA ILE A 205 2.33 -17.20 -6.78
C ILE A 205 1.27 -18.04 -7.53
N GLU A 206 0.09 -17.48 -7.78
CA GLU A 206 -0.93 -18.16 -8.61
C GLU A 206 -0.47 -18.31 -10.06
N LEU A 207 0.13 -17.28 -10.67
CA LEU A 207 0.74 -17.41 -12.00
C LEU A 207 1.86 -18.47 -12.03
N LEU A 208 2.69 -18.52 -10.97
CA LEU A 208 3.75 -19.52 -10.83
C LEU A 208 3.20 -20.95 -10.66
N SER A 209 1.90 -21.16 -10.41
CA SER A 209 1.31 -22.52 -10.44
C SER A 209 1.43 -23.19 -11.81
N GLY A 210 1.51 -22.38 -12.88
CA GLY A 210 1.46 -22.83 -14.26
C GLY A 210 0.07 -23.26 -14.74
N ALA A 211 -0.97 -23.14 -13.90
CA ALA A 211 -2.32 -23.58 -14.22
C ALA A 211 -3.13 -22.55 -15.05
N ARG A 212 -2.65 -21.30 -15.16
CA ARG A 212 -3.37 -20.17 -15.76
C ARG A 212 -3.15 -20.02 -17.27
N SER A 213 -3.52 -21.06 -18.02
CA SER A 213 -3.47 -21.05 -19.50
C SER A 213 -4.46 -20.07 -20.15
N ASP A 214 -5.42 -19.56 -19.38
CA ASP A 214 -6.45 -18.62 -19.83
C ASP A 214 -5.95 -17.17 -20.01
N LEU A 215 -4.78 -16.81 -19.48
CA LEU A 215 -4.34 -15.41 -19.37
C LEU A 215 -3.43 -14.89 -20.49
N ASP A 216 -3.12 -15.72 -21.49
CA ASP A 216 -2.18 -15.39 -22.57
C ASP A 216 -0.83 -14.87 -22.03
N LEU A 217 -0.24 -15.65 -21.11
CA LEU A 217 1.06 -15.36 -20.51
C LEU A 217 1.98 -16.58 -20.66
N PRO A 218 2.62 -16.77 -21.83
CA PRO A 218 3.40 -17.98 -22.14
C PRO A 218 4.57 -18.21 -21.17
N GLN A 219 5.15 -17.14 -20.61
CA GLN A 219 6.20 -17.21 -19.61
C GLN A 219 5.76 -17.86 -18.29
N PHE A 220 4.45 -18.05 -18.08
CA PHE A 220 3.89 -18.73 -16.91
C PHE A 220 3.43 -20.17 -17.14
N LEU A 221 3.34 -20.65 -18.38
CA LEU A 221 2.69 -21.93 -18.69
C LEU A 221 3.51 -23.18 -18.35
N ASP A 222 2.79 -24.28 -18.15
CA ASP A 222 3.27 -25.67 -18.19
C ASP A 222 4.41 -26.03 -17.21
N THR A 223 4.64 -25.22 -16.16
CA THR A 223 5.58 -25.55 -15.09
C THR A 223 5.17 -24.91 -13.77
N ASN A 224 4.90 -25.74 -12.75
CA ASN A 224 4.70 -25.26 -11.38
C ASN A 224 6.05 -24.82 -10.77
N ARG A 225 6.13 -23.55 -10.41
CA ARG A 225 7.28 -22.84 -9.86
C ARG A 225 6.97 -22.17 -8.53
N GLN A 226 5.86 -22.51 -7.88
CA GLN A 226 5.49 -21.89 -6.59
C GLN A 226 6.56 -22.11 -5.52
N SER A 227 7.29 -23.24 -5.58
CA SER A 227 8.41 -23.54 -4.69
C SER A 227 9.64 -22.63 -4.87
N TRP A 228 9.65 -21.72 -5.85
CA TRP A 228 10.66 -20.66 -5.98
C TRP A 228 10.48 -19.57 -4.92
N VAL A 229 9.33 -19.55 -4.25
CA VAL A 229 9.00 -18.64 -3.16
C VAL A 229 9.04 -19.39 -1.83
N LYS A 230 10.02 -19.06 -0.98
CA LYS A 230 10.17 -19.68 0.32
C LYS A 230 9.16 -19.12 1.32
N SER A 231 9.09 -17.79 1.44
CA SER A 231 8.17 -17.13 2.36
C SER A 231 7.66 -15.79 1.83
N VAL A 232 6.52 -15.35 2.37
CA VAL A 232 5.91 -14.05 2.12
C VAL A 232 5.49 -13.43 3.44
N VAL A 233 6.02 -12.25 3.72
CA VAL A 233 5.58 -11.37 4.80
C VAL A 233 4.74 -10.25 4.18
N THR A 234 3.59 -9.94 4.79
CA THR A 234 2.73 -8.82 4.36
C THR A 234 2.50 -7.83 5.50
N LEU A 235 2.72 -6.55 5.21
CA LEU A 235 2.56 -5.42 6.12
C LEU A 235 1.46 -4.50 5.56
N GLY A 236 0.36 -4.32 6.30
CA GLY A 236 -0.69 -3.38 5.88
C GLY A 236 -1.39 -3.75 4.57
N THR A 237 -1.30 -5.01 4.12
CA THR A 237 -1.85 -5.44 2.82
C THR A 237 -3.38 -5.49 2.83
N PRO A 238 -4.08 -4.96 1.81
CA PRO A 238 -5.53 -5.05 1.71
C PRO A 238 -5.99 -6.42 1.19
N HIS A 239 -5.77 -7.51 1.94
CA HIS A 239 -6.15 -8.87 1.52
C HIS A 239 -7.65 -9.08 1.35
N ARG A 240 -8.47 -8.17 1.89
CA ARG A 240 -9.94 -8.13 1.76
C ARG A 240 -10.42 -6.80 1.16
N GLY A 241 -9.51 -6.07 0.52
CA GLY A 241 -9.72 -4.75 -0.06
C GLY A 241 -9.66 -3.62 0.96
N THR A 242 -9.69 -2.39 0.47
CA THR A 242 -9.78 -1.19 1.30
C THR A 242 -10.98 -0.33 0.87
N THR A 243 -11.72 0.20 1.84
CA THR A 243 -12.83 1.13 1.58
C THR A 243 -12.35 2.50 1.15
N VAL A 244 -11.04 2.73 1.15
CA VAL A 244 -10.48 3.98 0.67
C VAL A 244 -10.67 4.19 -0.82
N THR A 245 -10.79 3.11 -1.59
CA THR A 245 -11.16 3.20 -3.01
C THR A 245 -12.55 3.81 -3.18
N ASP A 246 -13.46 3.52 -2.25
CA ASP A 246 -14.80 4.09 -2.25
C ASP A 246 -14.75 5.56 -1.82
N VAL A 247 -13.84 5.97 -0.93
CA VAL A 247 -13.62 7.41 -0.62
C VAL A 247 -13.17 8.16 -1.88
N VAL A 248 -12.23 7.59 -2.63
CA VAL A 248 -11.71 8.17 -3.88
C VAL A 248 -12.79 8.18 -4.97
N ASN A 249 -13.60 7.13 -5.10
CA ASN A 249 -14.68 7.03 -6.10
C ASN A 249 -15.98 7.75 -5.70
N LEU A 250 -16.22 7.98 -4.41
CA LEU A 250 -17.21 8.94 -3.95
C LEU A 250 -16.78 10.33 -4.44
N SER A 251 -15.49 10.65 -4.43
CA SER A 251 -14.97 11.83 -5.13
C SER A 251 -14.81 11.66 -6.64
N GLY A 252 -15.47 10.69 -7.26
CA GLY A 252 -15.28 10.32 -8.66
C GLY A 252 -16.36 9.36 -9.13
N GLN A 253 -17.59 9.84 -9.20
CA GLN A 253 -18.66 9.32 -10.07
C GLN A 253 -18.70 7.79 -10.25
N ASN A 254 -18.85 6.98 -9.20
CA ASN A 254 -19.36 5.59 -9.26
C ASN A 254 -19.67 5.03 -7.85
N ALA A 255 -20.72 5.55 -7.21
CA ALA A 255 -21.32 4.95 -6.00
C ALA A 255 -22.61 4.15 -6.34
N ILE A 256 -22.83 3.82 -7.61
CA ILE A 256 -24.13 3.33 -8.08
C ILE A 256 -24.25 1.80 -7.99
N ASP A 257 -23.13 1.06 -7.97
CA ASP A 257 -23.15 -0.41 -7.92
C ASP A 257 -22.98 -1.00 -6.50
N ALA A 258 -22.56 -0.19 -5.51
CA ALA A 258 -22.31 -0.66 -4.13
C ALA A 258 -23.53 -0.55 -3.19
N MET A 259 -24.66 0.02 -3.65
CA MET A 259 -25.82 0.31 -2.80
C MET A 259 -27.16 0.12 -3.57
N PRO A 260 -27.81 -1.06 -3.49
CA PRO A 260 -29.05 -1.33 -4.25
C PRO A 260 -30.30 -0.59 -3.73
N HIS A 261 -30.18 0.23 -2.67
CA HIS A 261 -31.34 0.87 -2.01
C HIS A 261 -31.34 2.39 -2.02
N LEU A 262 -30.38 3.06 -2.68
CA LEU A 262 -30.46 4.49 -2.95
C LEU A 262 -30.67 4.75 -4.44
N SER A 263 -31.91 4.55 -4.89
CA SER A 263 -32.37 5.02 -6.20
C SER A 263 -32.54 6.53 -6.17
N SER A 264 -31.51 7.28 -6.51
CA SER A 264 -31.61 8.58 -7.21
C SER A 264 -30.20 9.13 -7.43
N GLN A 265 -29.87 9.38 -8.70
CA GLN A 265 -28.86 10.33 -9.19
C GLN A 265 -28.03 11.00 -8.08
N GLN A 266 -26.96 10.32 -7.67
CA GLN A 266 -25.92 10.89 -6.81
C GLN A 266 -24.67 11.08 -7.67
N ASP A 267 -24.74 12.06 -8.56
CA ASP A 267 -23.56 12.61 -9.21
C ASP A 267 -22.86 13.47 -8.17
N VAL A 268 -21.74 12.96 -7.69
CA VAL A 268 -21.00 13.59 -6.62
C VAL A 268 -20.23 14.80 -7.17
N LEU A 269 -20.14 15.05 -8.49
CA LEU A 269 -19.38 16.18 -9.05
C LEU A 269 -19.93 16.66 -10.44
N PRO A 270 -19.99 17.97 -10.79
CA PRO A 270 -20.30 18.45 -12.14
C PRO A 270 -19.32 17.93 -13.20
N HIS A 271 -19.83 17.75 -14.42
CA HIS A 271 -19.14 17.16 -15.57
C HIS A 271 -17.77 17.82 -15.87
N ASN A 272 -16.73 16.99 -16.14
CA ASN A 272 -15.29 17.25 -16.32
C ASN A 272 -14.40 17.32 -15.05
N ARG A 273 -14.19 16.19 -14.34
CA ARG A 273 -13.45 16.16 -13.03
C ARG A 273 -12.20 15.26 -12.93
N LEU A 274 -11.67 14.69 -14.03
CA LEU A 274 -10.40 13.94 -13.99
C LEU A 274 -9.16 14.79 -14.31
N ASP A 275 -9.32 16.11 -14.47
CA ASP A 275 -8.22 17.00 -14.84
C ASP A 275 -6.99 16.89 -13.91
N PRO A 276 -7.12 16.89 -12.56
CA PRO A 276 -5.98 16.70 -11.67
C PRO A 276 -5.25 15.35 -11.85
N LEU A 277 -6.01 14.28 -12.11
CA LEU A 277 -5.42 12.97 -12.40
C LEU A 277 -4.65 12.99 -13.72
N ILE A 278 -5.26 13.58 -14.75
CA ILE A 278 -4.66 13.72 -16.07
C ILE A 278 -3.39 14.56 -15.95
N ASP A 279 -3.43 15.66 -15.21
CA ASP A 279 -2.27 16.52 -14.92
C ASP A 279 -1.18 15.76 -14.15
N PHE A 280 -1.55 14.95 -13.16
CA PHE A 280 -0.62 14.11 -12.42
C PHE A 280 0.08 13.08 -13.33
N ILE A 281 -0.68 12.29 -14.10
CA ILE A 281 -0.13 11.29 -15.01
C ILE A 281 0.71 11.95 -16.11
N THR A 282 0.24 13.06 -16.68
CA THR A 282 0.99 13.83 -17.68
C THR A 282 2.32 14.27 -17.09
N SER A 283 2.32 14.88 -15.90
CA SER A 283 3.53 15.40 -15.26
C SER A 283 4.53 14.29 -14.94
N CYS A 284 4.07 13.15 -14.44
CA CYS A 284 4.95 12.00 -14.17
C CYS A 284 5.52 11.37 -15.44
N SER A 285 4.84 11.54 -16.58
CA SER A 285 5.18 10.86 -17.84
C SER A 285 5.82 11.78 -18.89
N PHE A 286 5.90 13.08 -18.62
CA PHE A 286 6.32 14.11 -19.59
C PHE A 286 7.82 14.07 -19.90
N ASP A 287 8.65 13.85 -18.89
CA ASP A 287 10.08 13.67 -19.12
C ASP A 287 10.36 12.29 -19.72
N ARG A 288 11.51 12.18 -20.41
CA ARG A 288 11.99 10.89 -20.89
C ARG A 288 12.07 9.93 -19.70
N ARG A 289 11.71 8.67 -19.92
CA ARG A 289 11.54 7.69 -18.84
C ARG A 289 12.72 7.64 -17.86
N GLN A 290 13.95 7.69 -18.35
CA GLN A 290 15.17 7.70 -17.54
C GLN A 290 15.36 8.94 -16.65
N ASP A 291 14.66 10.03 -16.95
CA ASP A 291 14.77 11.34 -16.29
C ASP A 291 13.55 11.65 -15.41
N ARG A 292 12.52 10.79 -15.43
CA ARG A 292 11.32 10.94 -14.58
C ARG A 292 11.72 10.87 -13.11
N ILE A 293 11.34 11.89 -12.35
CA ILE A 293 11.49 11.93 -10.89
C ILE A 293 10.63 10.83 -10.24
N TYR A 294 9.50 10.52 -10.86
CA TYR A 294 8.55 9.50 -10.42
C TYR A 294 7.99 8.77 -11.64
N ASP A 295 8.47 7.55 -11.90
CA ASP A 295 8.03 6.72 -13.03
C ASP A 295 6.79 5.90 -12.63
N LEU A 296 5.71 6.04 -13.40
CA LEU A 296 4.46 5.29 -13.19
C LEU A 296 4.48 3.90 -13.83
N HIS A 297 5.45 3.61 -14.71
CA HIS A 297 5.54 2.35 -15.45
C HIS A 297 4.28 2.08 -16.30
N LEU A 298 3.76 3.13 -16.96
CA LEU A 298 2.53 3.07 -17.77
C LEU A 298 2.77 3.39 -19.25
N ASP A 299 4.01 3.31 -19.73
CA ASP A 299 4.37 3.62 -21.12
C ASP A 299 3.65 2.70 -22.10
N HIS A 300 3.38 1.45 -21.73
CA HIS A 300 2.60 0.50 -22.53
C HIS A 300 1.14 0.90 -22.72
N TRP A 301 0.60 1.79 -21.86
CA TRP A 301 -0.70 2.44 -22.05
C TRP A 301 -0.65 3.65 -22.99
N GLY A 302 0.54 4.04 -23.47
CA GLY A 302 0.75 5.24 -24.27
C GLY A 302 0.98 6.52 -23.44
N PHE A 303 1.21 6.37 -22.13
CA PHE A 303 1.47 7.48 -21.21
C PHE A 303 2.96 7.82 -21.20
N PHE A 304 3.41 8.50 -22.26
CA PHE A 304 4.76 9.04 -22.39
C PHE A 304 4.72 10.19 -23.38
N ARG A 305 5.71 11.09 -23.34
CA ARG A 305 5.83 12.20 -24.29
C ARG A 305 6.27 11.71 -25.67
N ASP A 306 5.49 12.04 -26.71
CA ASP A 306 5.79 11.71 -28.10
C ASP A 306 6.64 12.81 -28.77
N GLY A 307 7.85 12.44 -29.20
CA GLY A 307 8.81 13.37 -29.78
C GLY A 307 9.04 14.62 -28.92
N ASP A 308 8.89 15.79 -29.55
CA ASP A 308 9.06 17.10 -28.90
C ASP A 308 7.73 17.76 -28.52
N GLU A 309 6.61 17.01 -28.44
CA GLU A 309 5.29 17.59 -28.15
C GLU A 309 5.29 18.43 -26.85
N THR A 310 4.44 19.47 -26.78
CA THR A 310 4.32 20.30 -25.58
C THR A 310 3.56 19.57 -24.47
N TYR A 311 3.67 20.05 -23.23
CA TYR A 311 2.91 19.50 -22.10
C TYR A 311 1.40 19.48 -22.39
N GLN A 312 0.86 20.57 -22.93
CA GLN A 312 -0.55 20.69 -23.25
C GLN A 312 -0.98 19.72 -24.37
N ALA A 313 -0.10 19.49 -25.36
CA ALA A 313 -0.35 18.53 -26.43
C ALA A 313 -0.39 17.09 -25.88
N MET A 314 0.61 16.71 -25.06
CA MET A 314 0.64 15.41 -24.39
C MET A 314 -0.61 15.20 -23.53
N ARG A 315 -0.92 16.17 -22.65
CA ARG A 315 -2.09 16.14 -21.76
C ARG A 315 -3.37 15.87 -22.53
N ALA A 316 -3.59 16.61 -23.63
CA ALA A 316 -4.77 16.46 -24.47
C ALA A 316 -4.81 15.08 -25.17
N ARG A 317 -3.65 14.58 -25.62
CA ARG A 317 -3.53 13.28 -26.29
C ARG A 317 -3.83 12.11 -25.36
N ILE A 318 -3.30 12.12 -24.13
CA ILE A 318 -3.45 10.98 -23.21
C ILE A 318 -4.76 11.02 -22.41
N ALA A 319 -5.41 12.18 -22.29
CA ALA A 319 -6.62 12.36 -21.46
C ALA A 319 -7.74 11.32 -21.70
N PRO A 320 -8.11 10.96 -22.95
CA PRO A 320 -9.16 9.95 -23.17
C PRO A 320 -8.75 8.58 -22.66
N THR A 321 -7.50 8.16 -22.89
CA THR A 321 -6.99 6.86 -22.45
C THR A 321 -6.82 6.82 -20.93
N VAL A 322 -6.32 7.90 -20.31
CA VAL A 322 -6.25 8.04 -18.84
C VAL A 322 -7.63 7.92 -18.22
N THR A 323 -8.63 8.57 -18.81
CA THR A 323 -10.02 8.52 -18.33
C THR A 323 -10.55 7.09 -18.38
N ALA A 324 -10.44 6.43 -19.53
CA ALA A 324 -10.92 5.05 -19.70
C ALA A 324 -10.19 4.07 -18.77
N TRP A 325 -8.87 4.24 -18.62
CA TRP A 325 -8.01 3.44 -17.74
C TRP A 325 -8.41 3.59 -16.26
N TRP A 326 -8.61 4.84 -15.79
CA TRP A 326 -8.94 5.13 -14.39
C TRP A 326 -10.34 4.64 -14.00
N THR A 327 -11.33 4.85 -14.87
CA THR A 327 -12.71 4.40 -14.61
C THR A 327 -12.90 2.89 -14.85
N GLY A 328 -11.91 2.23 -15.44
CA GLY A 328 -11.93 0.81 -15.77
C GLY A 328 -11.49 -0.10 -14.61
N ARG A 329 -11.25 -1.37 -14.96
CA ARG A 329 -10.83 -2.45 -14.04
C ARG A 329 -9.33 -2.75 -14.12
N HIS A 330 -8.56 -1.96 -14.86
CA HIS A 330 -7.18 -2.26 -15.23
C HIS A 330 -6.18 -1.30 -14.57
N ASN A 331 -6.39 -1.05 -13.28
CA ASN A 331 -5.54 -0.19 -12.47
C ASN A 331 -5.49 -0.70 -11.01
N GLY A 332 -4.50 -0.23 -10.26
CA GLY A 332 -4.30 -0.62 -8.87
C GLY A 332 -5.43 -0.15 -7.94
N LEU A 333 -6.14 0.93 -8.26
CA LEU A 333 -7.29 1.37 -7.45
C LEU A 333 -8.41 0.33 -7.50
N TYR A 334 -8.72 -0.21 -8.69
CA TYR A 334 -9.69 -1.30 -8.83
C TYR A 334 -9.23 -2.54 -8.05
N ASP A 335 -7.98 -2.97 -8.24
CA ASP A 335 -7.45 -4.19 -7.61
C ASP A 335 -7.42 -4.13 -6.08
N ASN A 336 -7.29 -2.94 -5.48
CA ASN A 336 -7.35 -2.75 -4.03
C ASN A 336 -8.78 -2.56 -3.49
N SER A 337 -9.78 -2.41 -4.37
CA SER A 337 -11.18 -2.30 -3.94
C SER A 337 -11.71 -3.64 -3.42
N LEU A 338 -12.83 -3.60 -2.68
CA LEU A 338 -13.50 -4.83 -2.23
C LEU A 338 -13.87 -5.74 -3.41
N ARG A 339 -14.22 -5.15 -4.56
CA ARG A 339 -14.58 -5.88 -5.78
C ARG A 339 -13.35 -6.48 -6.47
N GLY A 340 -12.27 -5.71 -6.63
CA GLY A 340 -11.03 -6.22 -7.23
C GLY A 340 -10.41 -7.35 -6.41
N ILE A 341 -10.51 -7.28 -5.08
CA ILE A 341 -10.09 -8.38 -4.22
C ILE A 341 -11.03 -9.59 -4.31
N SER A 342 -12.33 -9.40 -4.53
CA SER A 342 -13.23 -10.52 -4.84
C SER A 342 -12.85 -11.22 -6.15
N ASP A 343 -12.42 -10.48 -7.17
CA ASP A 343 -11.88 -11.06 -8.39
C ASP A 343 -10.55 -11.79 -8.14
N LEU A 344 -9.68 -11.25 -7.28
CA LEU A 344 -8.45 -11.91 -6.86
C LEU A 344 -8.73 -13.20 -6.07
N ASP A 345 -9.77 -13.23 -5.24
CA ASP A 345 -10.19 -14.41 -4.50
C ASP A 345 -10.67 -15.53 -5.44
N ILE A 346 -11.31 -15.18 -6.55
CA ILE A 346 -11.64 -16.14 -7.62
C ILE A 346 -10.39 -16.56 -8.38
N PHE A 347 -9.47 -15.63 -8.61
CA PHE A 347 -8.26 -15.87 -9.38
C PHE A 347 -7.26 -16.78 -8.65
N ALA A 348 -6.98 -16.49 -7.38
CA ALA A 348 -5.99 -17.15 -6.53
C ALA A 348 -6.64 -17.60 -5.21
N PRO A 349 -7.54 -18.60 -5.24
CA PRO A 349 -8.35 -18.97 -4.08
C PRO A 349 -7.53 -19.56 -2.95
N GLU A 350 -6.53 -20.38 -3.28
CA GLU A 350 -5.77 -21.15 -2.29
C GLU A 350 -4.34 -20.58 -2.12
N PRO A 351 -3.83 -20.50 -0.89
CA PRO A 351 -2.41 -20.25 -0.67
C PRO A 351 -1.56 -21.41 -1.22
N SER A 352 -0.38 -21.11 -1.77
CA SER A 352 0.52 -22.19 -2.21
C SER A 352 0.95 -23.07 -1.04
N PRO A 353 0.87 -24.41 -1.17
CA PRO A 353 1.33 -25.34 -0.13
C PRO A 353 2.85 -25.37 0.01
N ASN A 354 3.61 -24.65 -0.82
CA ASN A 354 5.08 -24.66 -0.79
C ASN A 354 5.69 -23.41 -0.13
N THR A 355 4.87 -22.52 0.42
CA THR A 355 5.28 -21.19 0.86
C THR A 355 4.78 -20.90 2.28
N TYR A 356 5.64 -20.30 3.10
CA TYR A 356 5.26 -19.79 4.43
C TYR A 356 4.69 -18.38 4.32
N TYR A 357 3.54 -18.10 4.97
CA TYR A 357 2.92 -16.77 4.94
C TYR A 357 2.84 -16.18 6.34
N PHE A 358 3.30 -14.94 6.49
CA PHE A 358 3.17 -14.16 7.72
C PHE A 358 2.49 -12.83 7.42
N THR A 359 1.56 -12.43 8.28
CA THR A 359 0.87 -11.13 8.16
C THR A 359 1.08 -10.31 9.41
N MET A 360 1.14 -8.99 9.25
CA MET A 360 1.13 -8.05 10.35
C MET A 360 0.12 -6.94 10.08
N SER A 361 -0.76 -6.69 11.04
CA SER A 361 -1.81 -5.68 10.93
C SER A 361 -1.43 -4.40 11.67
N PHE A 362 -2.03 -3.29 11.25
CA PHE A 362 -1.77 -1.95 11.77
C PHE A 362 -3.08 -1.20 11.97
N CYS A 363 -3.12 -0.34 12.98
CA CYS A 363 -4.29 0.44 13.35
C CYS A 363 -3.83 1.79 13.91
N ALA A 364 -4.02 2.84 13.13
CA ALA A 364 -3.70 4.21 13.52
C ALA A 364 -4.96 5.06 13.73
N THR A 365 -6.10 4.41 13.98
CA THR A 365 -7.31 5.05 14.50
C THR A 365 -7.56 4.72 15.97
N ARG A 366 -8.35 5.57 16.63
CA ARG A 366 -8.90 5.33 17.97
C ARG A 366 -10.43 5.45 17.94
N PRO A 367 -11.13 4.82 18.90
CA PRO A 367 -12.57 5.00 19.05
C PRO A 367 -12.93 6.49 19.14
N PHE A 368 -14.02 6.86 18.46
CA PHE A 368 -14.60 8.19 18.59
C PHE A 368 -14.99 8.42 20.08
N PRO A 369 -14.62 9.56 20.70
CA PRO A 369 -14.92 9.80 22.11
C PRO A 369 -16.42 9.72 22.39
N ASN A 370 -16.80 8.94 23.41
CA ASN A 370 -18.19 8.84 23.85
C ASN A 370 -18.52 9.94 24.87
N ASP A 371 -18.17 11.17 24.52
CA ASP A 371 -18.37 12.34 25.37
C ASP A 371 -19.71 12.99 25.03
N THR A 372 -20.49 13.31 26.06
CA THR A 372 -21.56 14.30 25.95
C THR A 372 -20.92 15.67 25.93
N LEU A 373 -21.23 16.45 24.89
CA LEU A 373 -20.79 17.84 24.79
C LEU A 373 -21.15 18.59 26.07
N THR A 374 -20.20 19.34 26.64
CA THR A 374 -20.52 20.32 27.68
C THR A 374 -20.99 21.63 27.04
N ALA A 375 -21.65 22.48 27.82
CA ALA A 375 -22.00 23.83 27.36
C ALA A 375 -20.74 24.65 26.98
N GLN A 376 -19.59 24.38 27.62
CA GLN A 376 -18.32 25.02 27.31
C GLN A 376 -17.76 24.56 25.96
N ASP A 377 -17.77 23.25 25.67
CA ASP A 377 -17.30 22.69 24.39
C ASP A 377 -18.08 23.26 23.19
N ILE A 378 -19.39 23.43 23.36
CA ILE A 378 -20.26 24.05 22.34
C ILE A 378 -19.83 25.51 22.10
N ASN A 379 -19.59 26.27 23.17
CA ASN A 379 -19.19 27.67 23.08
C ASN A 379 -17.77 27.84 22.51
N GLU A 380 -16.82 26.97 22.87
CA GLU A 380 -15.45 26.98 22.38
C GLU A 380 -15.36 26.53 20.91
N PHE A 381 -16.10 25.48 20.52
CA PHE A 381 -16.20 25.05 19.13
C PHE A 381 -16.77 26.16 18.23
N LEU A 382 -17.81 26.85 18.67
CA LEU A 382 -18.38 28.00 17.95
C LEU A 382 -17.41 29.19 17.88
N ALA A 383 -16.52 29.34 18.87
CA ALA A 383 -15.49 30.39 18.90
C ALA A 383 -14.25 30.06 18.05
N LEU A 384 -13.94 28.78 17.83
CA LEU A 384 -12.80 28.30 17.03
C LEU A 384 -13.01 28.46 15.51
N LEU A 385 -14.25 28.67 15.05
CA LEU A 385 -14.54 28.95 13.66
C LEU A 385 -14.11 30.41 13.34
N PRO A 386 -13.13 30.67 12.45
CA PRO A 386 -12.74 32.03 12.02
C PRO A 386 -13.81 32.74 11.17
N VAL A 387 -15.03 32.21 11.17
CA VAL A 387 -16.16 32.51 10.30
C VAL A 387 -16.99 33.70 10.81
N ASN A 388 -16.77 34.15 12.05
CA ASN A 388 -17.47 35.34 12.58
C ASN A 388 -17.12 36.64 11.84
N GLN A 389 -16.06 36.69 11.02
CA GLN A 389 -15.71 37.90 10.25
C GLN A 389 -15.58 37.72 8.73
N PHE A 390 -15.16 36.55 8.22
CA PHE A 390 -14.90 36.39 6.77
C PHE A 390 -15.92 35.53 6.00
N TRP A 391 -16.66 34.63 6.66
CA TRP A 391 -17.52 33.63 6.01
C TRP A 391 -19.01 33.71 6.42
N ASN A 392 -19.42 34.74 7.18
CA ASN A 392 -20.82 35.02 7.54
C ASN A 392 -21.57 35.80 6.44
N LEU A 393 -21.37 35.45 5.17
CA LEU A 393 -22.18 35.98 4.06
C LEU A 393 -23.52 35.26 4.04
N GLY A 394 -24.51 35.80 4.76
CA GLY A 394 -25.92 35.37 4.71
C GLY A 394 -26.52 34.76 5.99
N GLY A 395 -25.82 34.77 7.14
CA GLY A 395 -26.43 34.43 8.44
C GLY A 395 -26.67 32.94 8.74
N VAL A 396 -26.22 32.03 7.88
CA VAL A 396 -26.44 30.57 7.98
C VAL A 396 -25.97 29.97 9.32
N TRP A 397 -24.80 30.38 9.81
CA TRP A 397 -24.21 29.84 11.05
C TRP A 397 -24.89 30.34 12.34
N GLY A 398 -25.59 31.48 12.29
CA GLY A 398 -26.38 31.99 13.43
C GLY A 398 -27.60 31.12 13.75
N HIS A 399 -28.21 30.51 12.74
CA HIS A 399 -29.35 29.60 12.92
C HIS A 399 -28.94 28.22 13.46
N VAL A 400 -27.72 27.77 13.14
CA VAL A 400 -27.13 26.50 13.59
C VAL A 400 -26.82 26.55 15.09
N ALA A 401 -26.19 27.64 15.55
CA ALA A 401 -25.91 27.87 16.97
C ALA A 401 -27.20 27.95 17.81
N ALA A 402 -28.22 28.67 17.33
CA ALA A 402 -29.50 28.81 18.01
C ALA A 402 -30.23 27.46 18.19
N SER A 403 -30.17 26.58 17.19
CA SER A 403 -30.87 25.28 17.20
C SER A 403 -30.26 24.30 18.21
N LEU A 404 -28.93 24.26 18.34
CA LEU A 404 -28.23 23.41 19.31
C LEU A 404 -28.48 23.87 20.76
N THR A 405 -28.47 25.18 21.00
CA THR A 405 -28.80 25.72 22.33
C THR A 405 -30.26 25.54 22.69
N GLN A 406 -31.20 25.71 21.75
CA GLN A 406 -32.64 25.70 22.05
C GLN A 406 -33.18 24.30 22.36
N VAL A 407 -32.64 23.25 21.72
CA VAL A 407 -33.07 21.86 21.98
C VAL A 407 -32.37 21.26 23.21
N GLY A 408 -31.06 21.52 23.39
CA GLY A 408 -30.27 20.95 24.49
C GLY A 408 -30.62 21.53 25.87
N THR A 409 -30.88 22.84 25.95
CA THR A 409 -31.25 23.51 27.21
C THR A 409 -32.70 23.27 27.65
N GLN A 410 -33.62 22.96 26.71
CA GLN A 410 -35.04 22.74 27.04
C GLN A 410 -35.35 21.31 27.50
N LEU A 411 -34.51 20.32 27.18
CA LEU A 411 -34.76 18.91 27.48
C LEU A 411 -33.77 18.29 28.48
N GLY A 412 -32.70 19.00 28.87
CA GLY A 412 -31.71 18.48 29.81
C GLY A 412 -30.86 17.31 29.26
N VAL A 413 -30.91 17.06 27.95
CA VAL A 413 -30.18 15.98 27.28
C VAL A 413 -29.32 16.61 26.19
N LEU A 414 -28.02 16.75 26.46
CA LEU A 414 -27.05 17.17 25.45
C LEU A 414 -26.73 15.96 24.55
N PRO A 415 -26.69 16.13 23.21
CA PRO A 415 -26.36 15.04 22.31
C PRO A 415 -24.90 14.58 22.54
N SER A 416 -24.62 13.31 22.22
CA SER A 416 -23.23 12.86 22.14
C SER A 416 -22.47 13.66 21.09
N LEU A 417 -21.16 13.84 21.29
CA LEU A 417 -20.28 14.54 20.36
C LEU A 417 -20.39 13.99 18.93
N ASN A 418 -20.51 12.67 18.78
CA ASN A 418 -20.70 12.02 17.48
C ASN A 418 -22.04 12.42 16.81
N ALA A 419 -23.14 12.44 17.56
CA ALA A 419 -24.44 12.83 17.03
C ALA A 419 -24.47 14.31 16.60
N ALA A 420 -23.86 15.19 17.40
CA ALA A 420 -23.75 16.60 17.09
C ALA A 420 -22.91 16.86 15.83
N LEU A 421 -21.75 16.21 15.70
CA LEU A 421 -20.88 16.36 14.52
C LEU A 421 -21.50 15.73 13.28
N THR A 422 -22.21 14.61 13.41
CA THR A 422 -22.98 14.02 12.29
C THR A 422 -24.02 15.01 11.77
N TRP A 423 -24.78 15.62 12.67
CA TRP A 423 -25.77 16.64 12.30
C TRP A 423 -25.13 17.88 11.65
N LEU A 424 -24.03 18.40 12.22
CA LEU A 424 -23.28 19.52 11.63
C LEU A 424 -22.79 19.19 10.21
N THR A 425 -22.24 17.98 10.04
CA THR A 425 -21.78 17.48 8.75
C THR A 425 -22.94 17.39 7.75
N ASP A 426 -24.12 16.93 8.19
CA ASP A 426 -25.32 16.86 7.35
C ASP A 426 -25.84 18.24 6.96
N VAL A 427 -25.80 19.22 7.87
CA VAL A 427 -26.13 20.62 7.57
C VAL A 427 -25.15 21.20 6.55
N ALA A 428 -23.84 21.06 6.79
CA ALA A 428 -22.80 21.52 5.88
C ALA A 428 -22.96 20.88 4.50
N ASN A 429 -23.17 19.57 4.44
CA ASN A 429 -23.39 18.85 3.18
C ASN A 429 -24.64 19.30 2.45
N ARG A 430 -25.72 19.71 3.13
CA ARG A 430 -26.91 20.29 2.46
C ARG A 430 -26.60 21.64 1.82
N HIS A 431 -25.81 22.49 2.48
CA HIS A 431 -25.45 23.81 1.96
C HIS A 431 -24.37 23.77 0.88
N LEU A 432 -23.33 22.95 1.06
CA LEU A 432 -22.25 22.78 0.08
C LEU A 432 -22.78 22.19 -1.24
N ARG A 433 -23.75 21.26 -1.17
CA ARG A 433 -24.45 20.73 -2.35
C ARG A 433 -25.13 21.82 -3.18
N ALA A 434 -25.68 22.85 -2.53
CA ALA A 434 -26.32 23.97 -3.24
C ALA A 434 -25.29 24.87 -3.97
N MET A 435 -24.01 24.84 -3.59
CA MET A 435 -22.97 25.71 -4.13
C MET A 435 -22.00 25.01 -5.10
N GLN A 436 -22.17 23.71 -5.37
CA GLN A 436 -21.37 22.91 -6.33
C GLN A 436 -19.84 22.84 -6.09
N TYR A 437 -19.31 23.44 -5.01
CA TYR A 437 -17.88 23.43 -4.66
C TYR A 437 -17.41 22.09 -4.10
N PHE A 438 -18.21 21.44 -3.26
CA PHE A 438 -17.92 20.15 -2.63
C PHE A 438 -19.16 19.28 -2.58
N SER A 439 -18.97 17.98 -2.54
CA SER A 439 -20.05 17.02 -2.73
C SER A 439 -20.59 16.47 -1.41
N GLN A 440 -19.68 15.94 -0.56
CA GLN A 440 -19.98 15.44 0.75
C GLN A 440 -18.72 15.37 1.63
N ILE A 441 -18.73 16.07 2.76
CA ILE A 441 -17.83 15.85 3.88
C ILE A 441 -18.21 14.48 4.50
N PRO A 442 -17.25 13.55 4.67
CA PRO A 442 -17.50 12.28 5.33
C PRO A 442 -18.10 12.49 6.73
N ARG A 443 -19.10 11.69 7.09
CA ARG A 443 -19.66 11.74 8.45
C ARG A 443 -18.65 11.16 9.45
N PRO A 444 -18.61 11.65 10.70
CA PRO A 444 -17.79 11.03 11.74
C PRO A 444 -18.30 9.61 12.03
N GLY A 445 -17.45 8.60 11.86
CA GLY A 445 -17.82 7.24 12.26
C GLY A 445 -17.33 6.87 13.64
N SER A 446 -17.23 5.56 13.91
CA SER A 446 -16.83 5.06 15.23
C SER A 446 -15.32 5.15 15.48
N GLN A 447 -14.54 5.51 14.47
CA GLN A 447 -13.09 5.59 14.50
C GLN A 447 -12.63 6.96 13.99
N ILE A 448 -11.63 7.55 14.65
CA ILE A 448 -10.97 8.79 14.21
C ILE A 448 -9.46 8.57 14.12
N PRO A 449 -8.76 9.31 13.24
CA PRO A 449 -7.30 9.27 13.17
C PRO A 449 -6.65 9.57 14.52
N ARG A 450 -5.53 8.91 14.82
CA ARG A 450 -4.65 9.35 15.91
C ARG A 450 -3.97 10.67 15.51
N GLN A 451 -3.51 11.42 16.52
CA GLN A 451 -2.94 12.77 16.32
C GLN A 451 -1.51 12.75 15.75
N ASP A 452 -0.83 11.62 15.87
CA ASP A 452 0.53 11.37 15.40
C ASP A 452 0.58 10.72 14.00
N MET A 453 -0.58 10.47 13.38
CA MET A 453 -0.65 9.99 12.00
C MET A 453 -0.14 11.06 11.03
N LEU A 454 0.54 10.64 9.96
CA LEU A 454 0.95 11.53 8.88
C LEU A 454 -0.25 12.36 8.39
N PRO A 455 -0.20 13.72 8.40
CA PRO A 455 -1.36 14.56 8.10
C PRO A 455 -2.06 14.23 6.78
N LEU A 456 -1.29 13.78 5.79
CA LEU A 456 -1.80 13.44 4.47
C LEU A 456 -2.77 12.24 4.49
N ILE A 457 -2.52 11.25 5.35
CA ILE A 457 -3.35 10.04 5.43
C ILE A 457 -4.44 10.14 6.53
N MET A 458 -4.52 11.28 7.23
CA MET A 458 -5.58 11.53 8.23
C MET A 458 -6.97 11.65 7.60
N TYR A 459 -7.08 12.35 6.47
CA TYR A 459 -8.37 12.50 5.78
C TYR A 459 -8.95 11.14 5.35
N PRO A 460 -8.20 10.27 4.64
CA PRO A 460 -8.73 8.96 4.30
C PRO A 460 -8.97 8.07 5.52
N ALA A 461 -8.14 8.13 6.56
CA ALA A 461 -8.43 7.44 7.82
C ALA A 461 -9.78 7.83 8.42
N TYR A 462 -10.06 9.14 8.46
CA TYR A 462 -11.33 9.68 8.95
C TYR A 462 -12.49 9.22 8.06
N ALA A 463 -12.33 9.33 6.74
CA ALA A 463 -13.35 8.94 5.78
C ALA A 463 -13.70 7.45 5.89
N MET A 464 -12.69 6.56 5.89
CA MET A 464 -12.90 5.12 6.11
C MET A 464 -13.54 4.82 7.47
N GLY A 465 -13.14 5.54 8.52
CA GLY A 465 -13.74 5.42 9.84
C GLY A 465 -15.23 5.76 9.84
N GLY A 466 -15.66 6.65 8.96
CA GLY A 466 -17.03 7.12 8.72
C GLY A 466 -17.89 6.30 7.76
N LEU A 467 -17.28 5.45 6.93
CA LEU A 467 -18.01 4.67 5.93
C LEU A 467 -18.81 3.54 6.60
N GLY A 468 -20.05 3.36 6.15
CA GLY A 468 -20.98 2.31 6.58
C GLY A 468 -20.80 0.98 5.85
N VAL A 469 -19.68 0.78 5.17
CA VAL A 469 -19.41 -0.41 4.36
C VAL A 469 -18.83 -1.50 5.27
N THR A 470 -19.36 -2.72 5.16
CA THR A 470 -18.83 -3.88 5.86
C THR A 470 -18.77 -5.11 4.95
N LEU A 471 -17.85 -6.02 5.25
CA LEU A 471 -17.81 -7.34 4.65
C LEU A 471 -18.75 -8.29 5.40
N SER A 472 -19.30 -9.27 4.69
CA SER A 472 -20.17 -10.29 5.29
C SER A 472 -19.47 -10.97 6.47
N GLY A 473 -20.16 -11.04 7.62
CA GLY A 473 -19.63 -11.66 8.84
C GLY A 473 -18.65 -10.81 9.65
N ILE A 474 -18.34 -9.58 9.21
CA ILE A 474 -17.47 -8.66 9.95
C ILE A 474 -18.31 -7.52 10.55
N PRO A 475 -18.20 -7.21 11.86
CA PRO A 475 -18.86 -6.05 12.44
C PRO A 475 -18.35 -4.74 11.83
N LEU A 476 -19.24 -3.79 11.60
CA LEU A 476 -18.90 -2.48 11.02
C LEU A 476 -17.77 -1.79 11.77
N GLN A 477 -17.79 -1.81 13.11
CA GLN A 477 -16.76 -1.17 13.93
C GLN A 477 -15.38 -1.81 13.75
N GLU A 478 -15.31 -3.11 13.47
CA GLU A 478 -14.04 -3.79 13.19
C GLU A 478 -13.46 -3.39 11.84
N PHE A 479 -14.32 -3.17 10.85
CA PHE A 479 -13.90 -2.74 9.51
C PHE A 479 -13.59 -1.24 9.43
N GLN A 480 -14.12 -0.42 10.34
CA GLN A 480 -13.81 1.02 10.41
C GLN A 480 -12.42 1.32 11.00
N ARG A 481 -11.83 0.39 11.74
CA ARG A 481 -10.43 0.52 12.20
C ARG A 481 -9.50 0.47 10.99
N ASN A 482 -8.55 1.38 10.92
CA ASN A 482 -7.64 1.48 9.78
C ASN A 482 -6.30 2.10 10.17
N ASP A 483 -5.32 2.07 9.26
CA ASP A 483 -3.99 2.62 9.44
C ASP A 483 -3.73 3.93 8.68
N GLY A 484 -4.77 4.58 8.13
CA GLY A 484 -4.61 5.65 7.15
C GLY A 484 -5.15 5.28 5.78
N ILE A 485 -4.90 4.04 5.34
CA ILE A 485 -5.06 3.63 3.95
C ILE A 485 -5.83 2.32 3.81
N VAL A 486 -5.61 1.38 4.73
CA VAL A 486 -6.21 0.05 4.68
C VAL A 486 -6.96 -0.22 5.98
N ASN A 487 -8.14 -0.82 5.87
CA ASN A 487 -8.92 -1.28 7.00
C ASN A 487 -8.12 -2.37 7.75
N THR A 488 -7.92 -2.24 9.06
CA THR A 488 -7.10 -3.15 9.88
C THR A 488 -7.51 -4.61 9.72
N ARG A 489 -8.82 -4.87 9.64
CA ARG A 489 -9.37 -6.22 9.48
C ARG A 489 -9.08 -6.85 8.11
N SER A 490 -8.66 -6.06 7.13
CA SER A 490 -8.24 -6.50 5.79
C SER A 490 -6.80 -7.04 5.78
N MET A 491 -6.02 -6.81 6.83
CA MET A 491 -4.57 -7.05 6.81
C MET A 491 -4.11 -8.42 7.28
N ASP A 492 -4.98 -9.18 7.96
CA ASP A 492 -4.58 -10.43 8.60
C ASP A 492 -4.57 -11.65 7.66
N GLY A 493 -5.11 -11.49 6.45
CA GLY A 493 -5.04 -12.50 5.40
C GLY A 493 -6.31 -12.52 4.52
N PRO A 494 -6.24 -13.27 3.40
CA PRO A 494 -7.35 -13.41 2.47
C PRO A 494 -8.63 -13.98 3.11
N SER A 495 -9.77 -13.65 2.53
CA SER A 495 -11.08 -14.22 2.92
C SER A 495 -11.21 -15.70 2.57
N THR A 496 -10.43 -16.18 1.60
CA THR A 496 -10.54 -17.54 1.04
C THR A 496 -9.88 -18.61 1.90
N THR A 497 -9.15 -18.22 2.94
CA THR A 497 -8.37 -19.15 3.77
C THR A 497 -8.52 -18.86 5.27
N VAL A 498 -8.17 -19.83 6.09
CA VAL A 498 -8.17 -19.70 7.55
C VAL A 498 -6.86 -19.07 8.00
N VAL A 499 -6.95 -17.91 8.62
CA VAL A 499 -5.81 -17.23 9.25
C VAL A 499 -5.53 -17.87 10.60
N ASN A 500 -4.27 -18.24 10.84
CA ASN A 500 -3.81 -18.77 12.11
C ASN A 500 -3.26 -17.65 13.00
N TYR A 501 -3.86 -17.46 14.17
CA TYR A 501 -3.43 -16.46 15.17
C TYR A 501 -2.57 -17.05 16.30
N GLY A 502 -2.33 -18.36 16.27
CA GLY A 502 -1.47 -19.10 17.20
C GLY A 502 0.02 -18.82 16.97
N SER A 503 0.88 -19.59 17.64
CA SER A 503 2.33 -19.41 17.56
C SER A 503 2.97 -20.39 16.57
N PHE A 504 3.73 -19.84 15.63
CA PHE A 504 4.39 -20.63 14.60
C PHE A 504 5.48 -21.52 15.23
N ALA A 505 6.24 -20.97 16.16
CA ALA A 505 7.29 -21.69 16.89
C ALA A 505 6.71 -22.86 17.70
N ASP A 506 5.51 -22.74 18.27
CA ASP A 506 4.84 -23.87 18.95
C ASP A 506 4.50 -25.00 17.97
N SER A 507 3.97 -24.66 16.79
CA SER A 507 3.66 -25.65 15.76
C SER A 507 4.90 -26.27 15.14
N LEU A 508 6.00 -25.51 15.02
CA LEU A 508 7.31 -26.00 14.60
C LEU A 508 7.93 -26.96 15.63
N ALA A 509 7.73 -26.71 16.92
CA ALA A 509 8.24 -27.55 18.00
C ALA A 509 7.42 -28.85 18.22
N ALA A 510 6.28 -29.00 17.55
CA ALA A 510 5.40 -30.13 17.75
C ALA A 510 6.03 -31.47 17.31
N TYR A 511 5.76 -32.54 18.07
CA TYR A 511 6.34 -33.88 17.84
C TYR A 511 6.00 -34.47 16.46
N ALA A 512 4.83 -34.12 15.92
CA ALA A 512 4.46 -34.36 14.53
C ALA A 512 4.12 -32.99 13.91
N PRO A 513 5.05 -32.37 13.16
CA PRO A 513 4.82 -31.07 12.58
C PRO A 513 3.60 -31.13 11.65
N VAL A 514 2.63 -30.24 11.87
CA VAL A 514 1.60 -29.95 10.88
C VAL A 514 2.29 -29.33 9.66
N ASP A 515 1.75 -29.50 8.46
CA ASP A 515 2.23 -28.71 7.32
C ASP A 515 2.06 -27.22 7.65
N LEU A 516 3.18 -26.52 7.83
CA LEU A 516 3.22 -25.12 8.25
C LEU A 516 3.20 -24.15 7.06
N GLN A 517 3.36 -24.69 5.85
CA GLN A 517 3.26 -23.96 4.58
C GLN A 517 1.79 -23.88 4.15
N GLY A 518 1.46 -22.94 3.28
CA GLY A 518 0.07 -22.73 2.85
C GLY A 518 -0.84 -22.16 3.94
N ILE A 519 -0.30 -21.64 5.04
CA ILE A 519 -1.06 -21.06 6.15
C ILE A 519 -0.61 -19.61 6.35
N TYR A 520 -1.57 -18.69 6.49
CA TYR A 520 -1.33 -17.31 6.89
C TYR A 520 -1.23 -17.21 8.41
N TRP A 521 -0.01 -17.01 8.93
CA TRP A 521 0.27 -16.83 10.34
C TRP A 521 0.23 -15.34 10.70
N ASN A 522 -0.82 -14.91 11.39
CA ASN A 522 -0.94 -13.51 11.81
C ASN A 522 -0.14 -13.25 13.10
N LEU A 523 0.76 -12.28 13.00
CA LEU A 523 1.61 -11.81 14.09
C LEU A 523 0.86 -10.85 15.03
N GLY A 524 -0.30 -10.33 14.61
CA GLY A 524 -1.15 -9.46 15.41
C GLY A 524 -1.12 -8.02 14.92
N THR A 525 -1.63 -7.12 15.76
CA THR A 525 -1.89 -5.73 15.40
C THR A 525 -0.98 -4.76 16.16
N ASN A 526 -0.36 -3.83 15.44
CA ASN A 526 0.37 -2.69 16.00
C ASN A 526 -0.52 -1.44 16.00
N VAL A 527 -0.47 -0.64 17.08
CA VAL A 527 -1.38 0.51 17.25
C VAL A 527 -0.69 1.86 17.34
N THR A 528 0.65 1.89 17.21
CA THR A 528 1.42 3.15 17.18
C THR A 528 2.05 3.45 15.82
N ILE A 529 1.79 2.61 14.82
CA ILE A 529 2.40 2.65 13.49
C ILE A 529 1.26 2.87 12.49
N ASP A 530 1.33 3.96 11.73
CA ASP A 530 0.43 4.21 10.59
C ASP A 530 0.92 3.55 9.29
N HIS A 531 0.24 3.78 8.17
CA HIS A 531 0.60 3.15 6.89
C HIS A 531 1.97 3.57 6.34
N ALA A 532 2.39 4.82 6.58
CA ALA A 532 3.71 5.28 6.15
C ALA A 532 4.82 4.82 7.10
N ASP A 533 4.50 4.73 8.39
CA ASP A 533 5.44 4.25 9.41
C ASP A 533 5.90 2.82 9.19
N GLN A 534 5.06 1.96 8.60
CA GLN A 534 5.39 0.56 8.29
C GLN A 534 6.67 0.38 7.47
N ILE A 535 7.06 1.43 6.73
CA ILE A 535 8.22 1.47 5.86
C ILE A 535 9.20 2.59 6.24
N GLY A 536 9.00 3.27 7.39
CA GLY A 536 9.89 4.31 7.90
C GLY A 536 9.76 5.67 7.20
N VAL A 537 8.69 5.92 6.46
CA VAL A 537 8.50 7.17 5.70
C VAL A 537 7.86 8.23 6.60
N PHE A 538 8.55 9.37 6.78
CA PHE A 538 8.17 10.46 7.69
C PHE A 538 7.92 10.03 9.15
N THR A 539 8.61 8.96 9.54
CA THR A 539 8.47 8.33 10.86
C THR A 539 9.35 9.02 11.89
N ASP A 540 8.84 9.21 13.10
CA ASP A 540 9.66 9.70 14.21
C ASP A 540 10.75 8.68 14.59
N HIS A 541 11.83 9.17 15.18
CA HIS A 541 13.00 8.33 15.44
C HIS A 541 12.70 7.11 16.32
N SER A 542 11.80 7.22 17.31
CA SER A 542 11.50 6.11 18.22
C SER A 542 10.71 5.01 17.52
N THR A 543 9.70 5.38 16.73
CA THR A 543 8.94 4.45 15.89
C THR A 543 9.83 3.82 14.82
N TYR A 544 10.76 4.59 14.23
CA TYR A 544 11.68 4.09 13.23
C TYR A 544 12.59 2.97 13.76
N LEU A 545 13.07 3.07 15.02
CA LEU A 545 13.88 2.01 15.62
C LEU A 545 13.11 0.69 15.79
N GLU A 546 11.81 0.76 16.09
CA GLU A 546 10.94 -0.43 16.13
C GLU A 546 10.71 -1.02 14.74
N VAL A 547 10.52 -0.17 13.73
CA VAL A 547 10.42 -0.58 12.32
C VAL A 547 11.72 -1.26 11.88
N GLN A 548 12.87 -0.68 12.19
CA GLN A 548 14.17 -1.29 11.91
C GLN A 548 14.29 -2.67 12.58
N ALA A 549 13.93 -2.78 13.88
CA ALA A 549 13.94 -4.06 14.58
C ALA A 549 13.00 -5.09 13.92
N MET A 550 11.81 -4.66 13.48
CA MET A 550 10.83 -5.49 12.78
C MET A 550 11.41 -6.07 11.47
N TYR A 551 12.04 -5.26 10.61
CA TYR A 551 12.66 -5.75 9.37
C TYR A 551 13.82 -6.70 9.64
N MET A 552 14.64 -6.44 10.66
CA MET A 552 15.72 -7.34 11.06
C MET A 552 15.19 -8.70 11.55
N LEU A 553 14.10 -8.71 12.30
CA LEU A 553 13.45 -9.95 12.75
C LEU A 553 12.84 -10.74 11.58
N PHE A 554 12.20 -10.07 10.62
CA PHE A 554 11.66 -10.73 9.43
C PHE A 554 12.76 -11.33 8.54
N ALA A 555 13.87 -10.62 8.36
CA ALA A 555 15.03 -11.12 7.64
C ALA A 555 15.56 -12.42 8.26
N GLU A 556 15.69 -12.47 9.59
CA GLU A 556 16.11 -13.67 10.28
C GLU A 556 15.05 -14.78 10.25
N LEU A 557 13.77 -14.45 10.41
CA LEU A 557 12.67 -15.41 10.30
C LEU A 557 12.74 -16.15 8.96
N GLY A 558 12.75 -15.41 7.84
CA GLY A 558 12.75 -15.98 6.50
C GLY A 558 13.94 -16.92 6.23
N ASP A 559 15.11 -16.59 6.76
CA ASP A 559 16.29 -17.44 6.63
C ASP A 559 16.24 -18.70 7.49
N ARG A 560 15.65 -18.62 8.68
CA ARG A 560 15.54 -19.75 9.62
C ARG A 560 14.43 -20.73 9.26
N LEU A 561 13.46 -20.34 8.43
CA LEU A 561 12.43 -21.26 7.96
C LEU A 561 13.08 -22.50 7.30
N PRO A 562 12.57 -23.71 7.56
CA PRO A 562 13.15 -24.94 7.04
C PRO A 562 13.00 -25.11 5.51
#